data_AF-M4V908-F1
#
_entry.id   AF-M4V908-F1
#
_cell.length_a   1.000
_cell.length_b   1.000
_cell.length_c   1.000
_cell.angle_alpha   90.00
_cell.angle_beta   90.00
_cell.angle_gamma   90.00
#
_symmetry.space_group_name_H-M   'P 1'
#
loop_
_entity.id
_entity.type
_entity.pdbx_description
1 polymer ?
#
loop_
_entity_poly.entity_id
_entity_poly.type
_entity_poly.pdbx_seq_one_letter_code
_entity_poly.pdbx_strand_id
1 'polypeptide(L)' 'MSSMNSNDFLKSAHLLLGITKEELNRRLQSGVLDPQILKAQIEQNSHETQREALCEKWIAMQSLEQIDLDKEDIE' A
#
# COMPACT_ATOMS: atom_id res chain seq x y z
N MET A 1 -10.31 -12.47 5.88
CA MET A 1 -10.56 -11.04 5.54
C MET A 1 -10.35 -10.23 6.81
N SER A 2 -9.21 -9.55 6.94
CA SER A 2 -8.94 -8.73 8.12
C SER A 2 -9.84 -7.50 8.05
N SER A 3 -10.77 -7.38 8.98
CA SER A 3 -11.63 -6.19 9.08
C SER A 3 -10.77 -5.02 9.52
N MET A 4 -10.53 -4.05 8.63
CA MET A 4 -9.82 -2.81 8.95
C MET A 4 -10.57 -2.09 10.08
N ASN A 5 -9.92 -1.86 11.22
CA ASN A 5 -10.51 -1.09 12.32
C ASN A 5 -10.84 0.34 11.84
N SER A 6 -11.94 0.92 12.32
CA SER A 6 -12.40 2.26 11.89
C SER A 6 -11.33 3.36 12.07
N ASN A 7 -10.43 3.20 13.04
CA ASN A 7 -9.32 4.12 13.27
C ASN A 7 -8.21 4.02 12.21
N ASP A 8 -7.95 2.81 11.72
CA ASP A 8 -6.93 2.55 10.69
C ASP A 8 -7.44 2.95 9.30
N PHE A 9 -8.74 2.77 9.06
CA PHE A 9 -9.42 3.31 7.90
C PHE A 9 -9.27 4.84 7.80
N LEU A 10 -9.59 5.58 8.87
CA LEU A 10 -9.50 7.05 8.85
C LEU A 10 -8.06 7.54 8.62
N LYS A 11 -7.07 6.90 9.27
CA LYS A 11 -5.65 7.20 9.07
C LYS A 11 -5.23 6.99 7.61
N SER A 12 -5.57 5.84 7.04
CA SER A 12 -5.17 5.50 5.67
C SER A 12 -5.90 6.38 4.64
N ALA A 13 -7.18 6.66 4.86
CA ALA A 13 -8.03 7.45 4.00
C ALA A 13 -7.54 8.90 3.84
N HIS A 14 -7.18 9.56 4.95
CA HIS A 14 -6.75 10.97 4.89
C HIS A 14 -5.37 11.10 4.20
N LEU A 15 -4.49 10.09 4.38
CA LEU A 15 -3.20 10.02 3.71
C LEU A 15 -3.35 9.78 2.21
N LEU A 16 -4.19 8.80 1.82
CA LEU A 16 -4.46 8.46 0.42
C LEU A 16 -5.00 9.66 -0.36
N LEU A 17 -5.90 10.43 0.25
CA LEU A 17 -6.53 11.60 -0.37
C LEU A 17 -5.71 12.88 -0.24
N GLY A 18 -4.62 12.88 0.55
CA GLY A 18 -3.80 14.07 0.80
C GLY A 18 -4.54 15.20 1.53
N ILE A 19 -5.50 14.86 2.40
CA ILE A 19 -6.33 15.83 3.13
C ILE A 19 -6.21 15.67 4.65
N THR A 20 -6.68 16.66 5.40
CA THR A 20 -6.76 16.56 6.87
C THR A 20 -7.89 15.62 7.30
N LYS A 21 -7.82 15.14 8.55
CA LYS A 21 -8.85 14.26 9.12
C LYS A 21 -10.20 14.98 9.27
N GLU A 22 -10.15 16.26 9.60
CA GLU A 22 -11.31 17.13 9.71
C GLU A 22 -12.02 17.28 8.35
N GLU A 23 -11.24 17.48 7.29
CA GLU A 23 -11.75 17.58 5.92
C GLU A 23 -12.37 16.26 5.45
N LEU A 24 -11.71 15.13 5.73
CA LEU A 24 -12.21 13.80 5.44
C LEU A 24 -13.57 13.57 6.13
N ASN A 25 -13.65 13.84 7.44
CA ASN A 25 -14.88 13.68 8.20
C ASN A 25 -16.01 14.56 7.66
N ARG A 26 -15.71 15.82 7.28
CA ARG A 26 -16.70 16.71 6.68
C ARG A 26 -17.26 16.13 5.38
N ARG A 27 -16.40 15.62 4.49
CA ARG A 27 -16.82 15.04 3.21
C ARG A 27 -17.60 13.73 3.34
N LEU A 28 -17.25 12.92 4.34
CA LEU A 28 -18.01 11.71 4.69
C LEU A 28 -19.40 12.06 5.22
N GLN A 29 -19.49 13.04 6.13
CA GLN A 29 -20.76 13.51 6.69
C GLN A 29 -21.64 14.20 5.65
N SER A 30 -21.04 14.95 4.72
CA SER A 30 -21.78 15.61 3.64
C SER A 30 -22.15 14.68 2.48
N GLY A 31 -21.77 13.40 2.53
CA GLY A 31 -22.05 12.42 1.47
C GLY A 31 -21.27 12.65 0.17
N VAL A 32 -20.27 13.53 0.18
CA VAL A 32 -19.39 13.78 -0.98
C VAL A 32 -18.43 12.60 -1.19
N LEU A 33 -18.07 11.92 -0.10
CA LEU A 33 -17.30 10.69 -0.13
C LEU A 33 -18.16 9.52 0.34
N ASP A 34 -18.23 8.47 -0.47
CA ASP A 34 -18.81 7.19 -0.08
C ASP A 34 -17.76 6.37 0.69
N PRO A 35 -18.02 6.03 1.97
CA PRO A 35 -17.07 5.26 2.77
C PRO A 35 -16.80 3.85 2.23
N GLN A 36 -17.74 3.22 1.52
CA GLN A 36 -17.53 1.89 0.94
C GLN A 36 -16.59 1.94 -0.26
N ILE A 37 -16.79 2.91 -1.15
CA ILE A 37 -15.90 3.14 -2.30
C ILE A 37 -14.50 3.49 -1.80
N LEU A 38 -14.42 4.39 -0.81
CA LEU A 38 -13.15 4.80 -0.23
C LEU A 38 -12.42 3.63 0.42
N LYS A 39 -13.15 2.73 1.09
CA LYS A 39 -12.56 1.51 1.68
C LYS A 39 -11.98 0.59 0.61
N ALA A 40 -12.72 0.36 -0.49
CA ALA A 40 -12.23 -0.45 -1.60
C ALA A 40 -10.96 0.14 -2.23
N GLN A 41 -10.90 1.46 -2.40
CA GLN A 41 -9.72 2.15 -2.93
C GLN A 41 -8.49 2.01 -2.02
N ILE A 42 -8.68 2.10 -0.70
CA ILE A 42 -7.59 1.90 0.28
C ILE A 42 -7.09 0.46 0.24
N GLU A 43 -7.99 -0.52 0.17
CA GLU A 43 -7.62 -1.93 0.05
C GLU A 43 -6.84 -2.19 -1.24
N GLN A 44 -7.29 -1.64 -2.37
CA GLN A 44 -6.60 -1.76 -3.66
C GLN A 44 -5.20 -1.13 -3.63
N ASN A 45 -5.06 0.08 -3.08
CA ASN A 45 -3.77 0.76 -2.95
C ASN A 45 -2.80 -0.02 -2.03
N SER A 46 -3.31 -0.60 -0.94
CA SER A 46 -2.52 -1.45 -0.04
C SER A 46 -1.98 -2.69 -0.77
N HIS A 47 -2.81 -3.37 -1.56
CA HIS A 47 -2.38 -4.52 -2.36
C HIS A 47 -1.35 -4.14 -3.43
N GLU A 48 -1.52 -2.98 -4.07
CA GLU A 48 -0.56 -2.46 -5.05
C GLU A 48 0.80 -2.17 -4.41
N THR A 49 0.80 -1.50 -3.25
CA THR A 49 2.02 -1.24 -2.47
C THR A 49 2.70 -2.55 -2.04
N GLN A 50 1.94 -3.53 -1.57
CA GLN A 50 2.48 -4.85 -1.21
C GLN A 50 3.09 -5.56 -2.42
N ARG A 51 2.44 -5.48 -3.58
CA ARG A 51 2.94 -6.06 -4.82
C ARG A 51 4.26 -5.41 -5.23
N GLU A 52 4.36 -4.10 -5.19
CA GLU A 52 5.60 -3.36 -5.49
C GLU A 52 6.74 -3.80 -4.56
N ALA A 53 6.50 -3.84 -3.25
CA ALA A 53 7.50 -4.29 -2.28
C ALA A 53 7.96 -5.74 -2.52
N LEU A 54 7.05 -6.63 -2.94
CA LEU A 54 7.40 -8.01 -3.31
C LEU A 54 8.22 -8.07 -4.59
N CYS A 55 7.90 -7.25 -5.59
CA CYS A 55 8.68 -7.13 -6.82
C CYS A 55 10.10 -6.62 -6.53
N GLU A 56 10.25 -5.57 -5.72
CA GLU A 56 11.56 -5.05 -5.31
C GLU A 56 12.38 -6.11 -4.56
N LYS A 57 11.74 -6.84 -3.64
CA LYS A 57 12.40 -7.93 -2.92
C LYS A 57 12.85 -9.05 -3.86
N TRP A 58 12.01 -9.42 -4.82
CA TRP A 58 12.36 -10.44 -5.81
C TRP A 58 13.55 -10.01 -6.68
N ILE A 59 13.54 -8.76 -7.17
CA ILE A 59 14.67 -8.18 -7.91
C ILE A 59 15.96 -8.21 -7.06
N ALA A 60 15.87 -7.81 -5.79
CA ALA A 60 17.02 -7.84 -4.89
C ALA A 60 17.56 -9.26 -4.66
N MET A 61 16.68 -10.25 -4.50
CA MET A 61 17.06 -11.66 -4.36
C MET A 61 17.77 -12.17 -5.62
N GLN A 62 17.22 -11.92 -6.81
CA GLN A 62 17.85 -12.34 -8.06
C GLN A 62 19.18 -11.63 -8.32
N SER A 63 19.31 -10.37 -7.93
CA SER A 63 20.57 -9.62 -8.04
C SER A 63 21.66 -10.18 -7.10
N LEU A 64 21.28 -10.67 -5.92
CA LEU A 64 22.20 -11.34 -5.00
C LEU A 64 22.64 -12.71 -5.53
N GLU A 65 21.71 -13.50 -6.09
CA GLU A 65 22.02 -14.81 -6.69
C GLU A 65 22.98 -14.71 -7.89
N GLN A 66 22.92 -13.63 -8.68
CA GLN A 66 23.85 -13.41 -9.80
C GLN A 66 25.27 -13.05 -9.35
N ILE A 67 25.44 -12.34 -8.24
CA ILE A 67 26.76 -11.95 -7.71
C ILE A 67 27.54 -13.16 -7.17
N ASP A 68 26.84 -14.19 -6.68
CA ASP A 68 27.48 -15.40 -6.17
C ASP A 68 27.92 -16.35 -7.30
N LEU A 69 27.23 -16.35 -8.45
CA LEU A 69 27.63 -17.13 -9.64
C LEU A 69 28.87 -16.55 -10.33
N ASP A 70 29.01 -15.22 -10.39
CA ASP A 70 30.17 -14.55 -11.02
C ASP A 70 31.51 -14.79 -10.29
N LYS A 71 31.49 -15.35 -9.07
CA LYS A 71 32.69 -15.64 -8.27
C LYS A 71 33.20 -17.07 -8.40
N GLU A 72 32.36 -18.02 -8.80
CA GLU A 72 32.76 -19.42 -8.97
C GLU A 72 33.28 -19.73 -10.38
N ASP A 73 33.07 -18.85 -11.36
CA ASP A 73 33.56 -19.01 -12.73
C ASP A 73 34.97 -18.38 -12.98
N ILE A 74 35.70 -18.04 -11.91
CA ILE A 74 37.10 -17.60 -11.95
C ILE A 74 37.99 -18.57 -11.17
N GLU A 75 38.08 -19.83 -11.60
CA GLU A 75 39.21 -20.74 -11.30
C GLU A 75 39.60 -21.56 -12.53
#